data_AF-J9G0U6-F1
#
_entry.id   AF-J9G0U6-F1
#
_cell.length_a   1.000
_cell.length_b   1.000
_cell.length_c   1.000
_cell.angle_alpha   90.00
_cell.angle_beta   90.00
_cell.angle_gamma   90.00
#
_symmetry.space_group_name_H-M   'P 1'
#
loop_
_entity.id
_entity.type
_entity.pdbx_description
1 polymer ?
#
loop_
_entity_poly.entity_id
_entity_poly.type
_entity_poly.pdbx_seq_one_letter_code
_entity_poly.pdbx_strand_id
1 'polypeptide(L)'
;MGAPKPIRIQGTFVRDEEISRVLDFIKASGTVQYDEAMIEAMEKHAIQDGKKGGAADPDEAEDGDPMLGQAVEVVIDAGQASTSLLQRRCKLGYARAARIMDEMEQ
;
A
#
# COMPACT_ATOMS: atom_id res chain seq x y z
N MET A 1 22.26 7.46 -30.81
CA MET A 1 22.52 6.01 -30.63
C MET A 1 21.67 5.55 -29.47
N GLY A 2 20.46 5.03 -29.74
CA GLY A 2 19.54 4.55 -28.71
C GLY A 2 19.83 3.09 -28.35
N ALA A 3 19.87 2.77 -27.06
CA ALA A 3 20.11 1.41 -26.58
C ALA A 3 19.03 0.44 -27.11
N PRO A 4 19.36 -0.83 -27.40
CA PRO A 4 18.40 -1.80 -27.91
C PRO A 4 17.23 -1.99 -26.94
N LYS A 5 16.03 -2.12 -27.49
CA LYS A 5 14.78 -2.39 -26.75
C LYS A 5 15.02 -3.55 -25.76
N PRO A 6 14.62 -3.41 -24.48
CA PRO A 6 14.90 -4.44 -23.48
C PRO A 6 14.28 -5.78 -23.89
N ILE A 7 15.08 -6.84 -23.78
CA ILE A 7 14.68 -8.22 -24.09
C ILE A 7 14.03 -8.82 -22.85
N ARG A 8 12.80 -9.32 -22.98
CA ARG A 8 12.11 -10.02 -21.89
C ARG A 8 12.69 -11.43 -21.77
N ILE A 9 13.28 -11.74 -20.62
CA ILE A 9 13.79 -13.08 -20.28
C ILE A 9 12.69 -13.83 -19.53
N GLN A 10 12.54 -15.13 -19.80
CA GLN A 10 11.67 -16.01 -19.01
C GLN A 10 12.36 -16.30 -17.67
N GLY A 11 11.73 -15.92 -16.56
CA GLY A 11 12.20 -16.24 -15.22
C GLY A 11 11.91 -17.71 -14.86
N THR A 12 12.63 -18.22 -13.87
CA THR A 12 12.31 -19.52 -13.27
C THR A 12 11.01 -19.41 -12.49
N PHE A 13 10.05 -20.28 -12.76
CA PHE A 13 8.88 -20.44 -11.90
C PHE A 13 9.34 -21.10 -10.59
N VAL A 14 9.03 -20.45 -9.47
CA VAL A 14 9.30 -20.95 -8.13
C VAL A 14 7.97 -20.97 -7.40
N ARG A 15 7.61 -22.09 -6.80
CA ARG A 15 6.40 -22.20 -5.99
C ARG A 15 6.63 -21.63 -4.59
N ASP A 16 5.55 -21.23 -3.94
CA ASP A 16 5.59 -20.64 -2.60
C ASP A 16 6.25 -21.57 -1.58
N GLU A 17 6.09 -22.89 -1.72
CA GLU A 17 6.72 -23.87 -0.83
C GLU A 17 8.24 -23.97 -1.03
N GLU A 18 8.75 -23.69 -2.22
CA GLU A 18 10.19 -23.62 -2.50
C GLU A 18 10.80 -22.38 -1.85
N ILE A 19 10.11 -21.23 -1.97
CA ILE A 19 10.52 -19.98 -1.32
C ILE A 19 10.56 -20.15 0.19
N SER A 20 9.50 -20.72 0.77
CA SER A 20 9.37 -20.91 2.22
C SER A 20 10.49 -21.77 2.79
N ARG A 21 10.80 -22.90 2.13
CA ARG A 21 11.90 -23.80 2.54
C ARG A 21 13.27 -23.11 2.53
N VAL A 22 13.52 -22.27 1.52
CA VAL A 22 14.78 -21.51 1.43
C VAL A 22 14.84 -20.46 2.53
N LEU A 23 13.74 -19.74 2.79
CA LEU A 23 13.66 -18.77 3.88
C LEU A 23 13.90 -19.41 5.24
N ASP A 24 13.32 -20.58 5.50
CA ASP A 24 13.48 -21.29 6.77
C ASP A 24 14.93 -21.74 6.98
N PHE A 25 15.58 -22.24 5.92
CA PHE A 25 17.00 -22.58 5.96
C PHE A 25 17.88 -21.34 6.26
N ILE A 26 17.61 -20.22 5.59
CA ILE A 26 18.37 -18.97 5.81
C ILE A 26 18.18 -18.47 7.23
N LYS A 27 16.95 -18.46 7.75
CA LYS A 27 16.64 -18.06 9.13
C LYS A 27 17.34 -18.95 10.15
N ALA A 28 17.47 -20.25 9.88
CA ALA A 28 18.19 -21.17 10.75
C ALA A 28 19.72 -20.98 10.72
N SER A 29 20.26 -20.43 9.62
CA SER A 29 21.70 -20.33 9.38
C SER A 29 22.41 -19.13 10.01
N GLY A 30 21.68 -18.16 10.60
CA GLY A 30 22.33 -16.99 11.19
C GLY A 30 21.47 -16.19 12.15
N THR A 31 22.14 -15.55 13.12
CA THR A 31 21.55 -14.50 13.96
C THR A 31 21.35 -13.25 13.10
N VAL A 32 20.10 -12.81 12.96
CA VAL A 32 19.81 -11.59 12.20
C VAL A 32 20.44 -10.39 12.92
N GLN A 33 21.40 -9.75 12.25
CA GLN A 33 21.96 -8.47 12.69
C GLN A 33 21.24 -7.37 11.92
N TYR A 34 20.31 -6.72 12.61
CA TYR A 34 19.64 -5.55 12.07
C TYR A 34 20.53 -4.33 12.32
N ASP A 35 20.77 -3.54 11.29
CA ASP A 35 21.44 -2.25 11.44
C ASP A 35 20.42 -1.23 11.95
N GLU A 36 20.53 -0.89 13.24
CA GLU A 36 19.66 0.09 13.90
C GLU A 36 19.72 1.46 13.20
N ALA A 37 20.88 1.85 12.65
CA ALA A 37 21.01 3.10 11.91
C ALA A 37 20.23 3.07 10.59
N MET A 38 20.15 1.91 9.94
CA MET A 38 19.33 1.71 8.74
C MET A 38 17.84 1.73 9.08
N ILE A 39 17.43 1.10 10.18
CA ILE A 39 16.04 1.11 10.65
C ILE A 39 15.60 2.55 10.97
N GLU A 40 16.40 3.28 11.73
CA GLU A 40 16.14 4.69 12.02
C GLU A 40 16.10 5.56 10.76
N ALA A 41 16.97 5.30 9.78
CA ALA A 41 16.98 6.02 8.51
C ALA A 41 15.71 5.72 7.69
N MET A 42 15.22 4.48 7.69
CA MET A 42 13.96 4.09 7.06
C MET A 42 12.75 4.72 7.76
N GLU A 43 12.72 4.77 9.09
CA GLU A 43 11.67 5.46 9.85
C GLU A 43 11.69 6.97 9.57
N LYS A 44 12.86 7.61 9.59
CA LYS A 44 13.01 9.03 9.24
C LYS A 44 12.61 9.33 7.79
N HIS A 45 12.90 8.41 6.86
CA HIS A 45 12.44 8.51 5.47
C HIS A 45 10.93 8.30 5.34
N ALA A 46 10.33 7.35 6.07
CA ALA A 46 8.88 7.16 6.09
C ALA A 46 8.15 8.40 6.61
N ILE A 47 8.73 9.10 7.61
CA ILE A 47 8.23 10.37 8.12
C ILE A 47 8.42 11.52 7.10
N GLN A 48 9.53 11.54 6.34
CA GLN A 48 9.76 12.54 5.30
C GLN A 48 8.91 12.32 4.04
N ASP A 49 8.69 11.08 3.60
CA ASP A 49 7.81 10.74 2.48
C ASP A 49 6.32 10.88 2.86
N GLY A 50 5.99 10.78 4.15
CA GLY A 50 4.69 11.18 4.71
C GLY A 50 4.36 12.67 4.52
N LYS A 51 5.35 13.52 4.19
CA LYS A 51 5.15 14.94 3.85
C LYS A 51 5.05 15.25 2.36
N LYS A 52 5.29 14.27 1.47
CA LYS A 52 5.12 14.43 0.01
C LYS A 52 4.02 13.57 -0.59
N GLY A 53 3.41 12.68 0.18
CA GLY A 53 2.26 11.87 -0.21
C GLY A 53 1.02 12.12 0.64
N GLY A 54 0.48 13.34 0.60
CA GLY A 54 -0.82 13.67 1.19
C GLY A 54 -0.82 13.71 2.71
N ALA A 55 -0.91 14.93 3.27
CA ALA A 55 -1.21 15.14 4.66
C ALA A 55 -2.49 14.37 5.03
N ALA A 56 -2.32 13.27 5.78
CA ALA A 56 -3.33 12.78 6.69
C ALA A 56 -2.92 13.31 8.05
N ASP A 57 -3.60 14.38 8.45
CA ASP A 57 -3.52 14.93 9.80
C ASP A 57 -3.92 13.82 10.80
N PRO A 58 -3.13 13.56 11.87
CA PRO A 58 -3.53 12.62 12.92
C PRO A 58 -4.70 13.12 13.79
N ASP A 59 -5.20 14.35 13.59
CA ASP A 59 -6.19 14.98 14.48
C ASP A 59 -7.67 14.90 14.02
N GLU A 60 -8.02 14.26 12.91
CA GLU A 60 -9.43 14.07 12.48
C GLU A 60 -10.02 12.72 12.94
N ALA A 61 -9.86 12.39 14.22
CA ALA A 61 -10.36 11.13 14.81
C ALA A 61 -11.78 11.24 15.43
N GLU A 62 -12.52 12.34 15.22
CA GLU A 62 -13.89 12.49 15.77
C GLU A 62 -14.97 12.92 14.77
N ASP A 63 -14.62 13.39 13.57
CA ASP A 63 -15.58 13.61 12.46
C ASP A 63 -15.09 12.78 11.28
N GLY A 64 -15.95 11.93 10.71
CA GLY A 64 -15.62 10.96 9.66
C GLY A 64 -14.96 11.57 8.42
N ASP A 65 -14.46 10.74 7.49
CA ASP A 65 -13.71 11.23 6.33
C ASP A 65 -14.54 12.26 5.53
N PRO A 66 -14.03 13.47 5.25
CA PRO A 66 -14.78 14.50 4.52
C PRO A 66 -15.28 14.06 3.12
N MET A 67 -14.66 13.02 2.54
CA MET A 67 -15.03 12.44 1.24
C MET A 67 -16.12 11.36 1.37
N LEU A 68 -16.51 10.95 2.57
CA LEU A 68 -17.47 9.88 2.83
C LEU A 68 -18.81 10.15 2.13
N GLY A 69 -19.39 11.34 2.30
CA GLY A 69 -20.68 11.69 1.68
C GLY A 69 -20.66 11.59 0.16
N GLN A 70 -19.62 12.12 -0.49
CA GLN A 70 -19.47 12.02 -1.95
C GLN A 70 -19.23 10.57 -2.40
N ALA A 71 -18.49 9.79 -1.61
CA ALA A 71 -18.24 8.40 -1.91
C ALA A 71 -19.54 7.57 -1.83
N VAL A 72 -20.45 7.87 -0.90
CA VAL A 72 -21.78 7.23 -0.82
C VAL A 72 -22.58 7.51 -2.10
N GLU A 73 -22.64 8.76 -2.55
CA GLU A 73 -23.35 9.12 -3.80
C GLU A 73 -22.80 8.34 -5.00
N VAL A 74 -21.46 8.24 -5.11
CA VAL A 74 -20.80 7.48 -6.17
C VAL A 74 -21.17 6.00 -6.13
N VAL A 75 -21.28 5.41 -4.94
CA VAL A 75 -21.67 4.01 -4.76
C VAL A 75 -23.13 3.79 -5.14
N ILE A 76 -24.02 4.70 -4.74
CA ILE A 76 -25.45 4.66 -5.11
C ILE A 76 -25.61 4.76 -6.63
N ASP A 77 -24.94 5.71 -7.27
CA ASP A 77 -24.97 5.91 -8.72
C ASP A 77 -24.40 4.72 -9.50
N ALA A 78 -23.35 4.09 -8.97
CA ALA A 78 -22.70 2.94 -9.60
C ALA A 78 -23.40 1.60 -9.32
N GLY A 79 -24.28 1.54 -8.30
CA GLY A 79 -24.96 0.34 -7.83
C GLY A 79 -24.02 -0.74 -7.27
N GLN A 80 -22.76 -0.40 -7.02
CA GLN A 80 -21.73 -1.32 -6.54
C GLN A 80 -20.69 -0.56 -5.73
N ALA A 81 -20.22 -1.15 -4.63
CA ALA A 81 -19.18 -0.57 -3.78
C ALA A 81 -17.88 -1.38 -3.95
N SER A 82 -16.76 -0.71 -4.21
CA SER A 82 -15.43 -1.31 -4.10
C SER A 82 -14.38 -0.24 -3.87
N THR A 83 -13.30 -0.60 -3.16
CA THR A 83 -12.13 0.27 -2.96
C THR A 83 -11.61 0.81 -4.30
N SER A 84 -11.54 -0.04 -5.33
CA SER A 84 -11.09 0.35 -6.66
C SER A 84 -12.02 1.35 -7.37
N LEU A 85 -13.32 1.32 -7.09
CA LEU A 85 -14.30 2.28 -7.63
C LEU A 85 -14.04 3.66 -7.03
N LEU A 86 -13.91 3.74 -5.70
CA LEU A 86 -13.67 4.99 -4.98
C LEU A 86 -12.33 5.61 -5.36
N GLN A 87 -11.28 4.80 -5.56
CA GLN A 87 -9.99 5.29 -6.04
C GLN A 87 -10.11 6.02 -7.39
N ARG A 88 -10.88 5.47 -8.33
CA ARG A 88 -11.02 6.04 -9.68
C ARG A 88 -11.97 7.24 -9.72
N ARG A 89 -13.08 7.17 -8.98
CA ARG A 89 -14.16 8.19 -9.03
C ARG A 89 -13.90 9.36 -8.09
N CYS A 90 -13.38 9.10 -6.89
CA CYS A 90 -13.09 10.12 -5.88
C CYS A 90 -11.61 10.54 -5.85
N LYS A 91 -10.76 9.98 -6.74
CA LYS A 91 -9.32 10.24 -6.84
C LYS A 91 -8.56 10.02 -5.53
N LEU A 92 -8.97 8.99 -4.78
CA LEU A 92 -8.41 8.65 -3.48
C LEU A 92 -7.25 7.66 -3.59
N GLY A 93 -6.30 7.75 -2.67
CA GLY A 93 -5.28 6.71 -2.46
C GLY A 93 -5.90 5.44 -1.86
N TYR A 94 -5.25 4.29 -2.05
CA TYR A 94 -5.78 2.99 -1.61
C TYR A 94 -6.14 2.97 -0.11
N ALA A 95 -5.22 3.40 0.76
CA ALA A 95 -5.41 3.36 2.21
C ALA A 95 -6.55 4.27 2.71
N ARG A 96 -6.86 5.35 1.97
CA ARG A 96 -8.00 6.23 2.30
C ARG A 96 -9.31 5.66 1.76
N ALA A 97 -9.30 5.15 0.54
CA ALA A 97 -10.46 4.47 -0.05
C ALA A 97 -10.88 3.20 0.72
N ALA A 98 -9.92 2.47 1.29
CA ALA A 98 -10.19 1.32 2.15
C ALA A 98 -10.89 1.75 3.45
N ARG A 99 -10.34 2.74 4.16
CA ARG A 99 -10.97 3.27 5.39
C ARG A 99 -12.38 3.79 5.15
N ILE A 100 -12.61 4.51 4.06
CA ILE A 100 -13.94 5.00 3.69
C ILE A 100 -14.91 3.84 3.38
N MET A 101 -14.44 2.76 2.75
CA MET A 101 -15.25 1.56 2.55
C MET A 101 -15.60 0.89 3.88
N ASP A 102 -14.63 0.75 4.79
CA ASP A 102 -14.83 0.15 6.11
C ASP A 102 -15.81 0.98 6.95
N GLU A 103 -15.75 2.31 6.85
CA GLU A 103 -16.66 3.26 7.51
C GLU A 103 -18.09 3.20 6.95
N MET A 104 -18.26 2.87 5.66
CA MET A 104 -19.58 2.61 5.06
C MET A 104 -20.16 1.23 5.38
N GLU A 105 -19.31 0.26 5.74
CA GLU A 105 -19.74 -1.10 6.09
C GLU A 105 -20.26 -1.22 7.53
N GLN A 106 -19.89 -0.28 8.42
CA GLN A 106 -20.40 -0.19 9.79
C GLN A 106 -21.87 0.26 9.83
#